data_AF-A0A2H0SNL6-F1
#
_entry.id   AF-A0A2H0SNL6-F1
#
_cell.length_a   1.000
_cell.length_b   1.000
_cell.length_c   1.000
_cell.angle_alpha   90.00
_cell.angle_beta   90.00
_cell.angle_gamma   90.00
#
_symmetry.space_group_name_H-M   'P 1'
#
loop_
_entity.id
_entity.type
_entity.pdbx_description
1 polymer ?
#
loop_
_entity_poly.entity_id
_entity_poly.type
_entity_poly.pdbx_seq_one_letter_code
_entity_poly.pdbx_strand_id
1 'polypeptide(L)'
;LQQAKGSLISAFETTLESIQVAQLHVKSIEIHEEKVKHHIPKELFAAHWAYVLVAEKEMPFREAYRYVKDHLSEIPDFDSAELLSKAISQGSTGNLQLEIAQKRSRLERTYWDTQNKHFQKKLQVLTK
;
A
#
# COMPACT_ATOMS: atom_id res chain seq x y z
N LEU A 1 3.16 38.85 -4.49
CA LEU A 1 3.37 37.76 -5.49
C LEU A 1 4.85 37.46 -5.77
N GLN A 2 5.73 38.45 -5.97
CA GLN A 2 7.16 38.20 -6.26
C GLN A 2 7.91 37.42 -5.16
N GLN A 3 7.61 37.68 -3.88
CA GLN A 3 8.29 37.02 -2.75
C GLN A 3 7.93 35.54 -2.56
N ALA A 4 6.81 35.05 -3.12
CA ALA A 4 6.41 33.65 -3.01
C ALA A 4 7.21 32.70 -3.92
N LYS A 5 7.90 33.24 -4.93
CA LYS A 5 8.63 32.43 -5.93
C LYS A 5 9.79 31.67 -5.32
N GLY A 6 10.58 32.31 -4.45
CA GLY A 6 11.71 31.66 -3.79
C GLY A 6 11.28 30.48 -2.93
N SER A 7 10.26 30.69 -2.08
CA SER A 7 9.71 29.63 -1.25
C SER A 7 9.10 28.49 -2.06
N LEU A 8 8.45 28.79 -3.19
CA LEU A 8 7.89 27.76 -4.08
C LEU A 8 8.98 26.91 -4.75
N ILE A 9 10.05 27.55 -5.26
CA ILE A 9 11.18 26.82 -5.87
C ILE A 9 11.84 25.92 -4.83
N SER A 10 12.12 26.45 -3.64
CA SER A 10 12.69 25.68 -2.54
C SER A 10 11.79 24.50 -2.14
N ALA A 11 10.47 24.69 -2.11
CA ALA A 11 9.54 23.60 -1.82
C ALA A 11 9.62 22.47 -2.88
N PHE A 12 9.77 22.80 -4.16
CA PHE A 12 9.97 21.79 -5.21
C PHE A 12 11.30 21.05 -5.05
N GLU A 13 12.38 21.75 -4.75
CA GLU A 13 13.70 21.16 -4.51
C GLU A 13 13.66 20.20 -3.32
N THR A 14 13.17 20.66 -2.17
CA THR A 14 13.02 19.83 -0.97
C THR A 14 12.13 18.61 -1.21
N THR A 15 11.03 18.78 -1.96
CA THR A 15 10.15 17.65 -2.30
C THR A 15 10.88 16.62 -3.16
N LEU A 16 11.65 17.06 -4.16
CA LEU A 16 12.39 16.17 -5.04
C LEU A 16 13.46 15.39 -4.28
N GLU A 17 14.23 16.07 -3.42
CA GLU A 17 15.24 15.46 -2.55
C GLU A 17 14.59 14.45 -1.59
N SER A 18 13.45 14.81 -0.98
CA SER A 18 12.70 13.92 -0.09
C SER A 18 12.24 12.65 -0.80
N ILE A 19 11.78 12.75 -2.05
CA ILE A 19 11.39 11.59 -2.87
C ILE A 19 12.62 10.71 -3.16
N GLN A 20 13.79 11.28 -3.42
CA GLN A 20 15.01 10.51 -3.67
C GLN A 20 15.42 9.71 -2.41
N VAL A 21 15.37 10.34 -1.24
CA VAL A 21 15.65 9.66 0.03
C VAL A 21 14.62 8.56 0.31
N ALA A 22 13.32 8.85 0.13
CA ALA A 22 12.28 7.85 0.29
C ALA A 22 12.45 6.66 -0.67
N GLN A 23 12.87 6.90 -1.91
CA GLN A 23 13.16 5.85 -2.87
C GLN A 23 14.33 4.96 -2.44
N LEU A 24 15.40 5.55 -1.91
CA LEU A 24 16.54 4.79 -1.37
C LEU A 24 16.09 3.97 -0.15
N HIS A 25 15.34 4.58 0.75
CA HIS A 25 14.83 3.92 1.95
C HIS A 25 13.98 2.69 1.60
N VAL A 26 12.95 2.85 0.74
CA VAL A 26 12.08 1.75 0.33
C VAL A 26 12.86 0.64 -0.37
N LYS A 27 13.84 0.97 -1.21
CA LYS A 27 14.71 -0.03 -1.87
C LYS A 27 15.61 -0.79 -0.91
N SER A 28 15.93 -0.19 0.24
CA SER A 28 16.80 -0.79 1.26
C SER A 28 16.05 -1.65 2.28
N ILE A 29 14.72 -1.71 2.21
CA ILE A 29 13.92 -2.53 3.13
C ILE A 29 14.18 -4.00 2.83
N GLU A 30 14.70 -4.72 3.84
CA GLU A 30 14.82 -6.17 3.84
C GLU A 30 13.72 -6.78 4.73
N ILE A 31 12.98 -7.74 4.19
CA ILE A 31 11.89 -8.40 4.91
C ILE A 31 12.44 -9.63 5.63
N HIS A 32 12.40 -9.62 6.96
CA HIS A 32 12.68 -10.79 7.77
C HIS A 32 11.44 -11.68 7.91
N GLU A 33 11.13 -12.46 6.87
CA GLU A 33 9.88 -13.25 6.77
C GLU A 33 9.60 -14.10 8.01
N GLU A 34 10.61 -14.79 8.52
CA GLU A 34 10.45 -15.62 9.71
C GLU A 34 10.07 -14.79 10.94
N LYS A 35 10.72 -13.64 11.16
CA LYS A 35 10.33 -12.76 12.26
C LYS A 35 8.90 -12.24 12.07
N VAL A 36 8.51 -11.90 10.84
CA VAL A 36 7.14 -11.45 10.56
C VAL A 36 6.14 -12.55 10.93
N LYS A 37 6.33 -13.78 10.43
CA LYS A 37 5.42 -14.91 10.73
C LYS A 37 5.29 -15.18 12.24
N HIS A 38 6.41 -15.16 12.97
CA HIS A 38 6.41 -15.43 14.42
C HIS A 38 5.84 -14.29 15.27
N HIS A 39 5.73 -13.06 14.75
CA HIS A 39 5.23 -11.90 15.48
C HIS A 39 3.78 -11.52 15.13
N ILE A 40 3.07 -12.33 14.35
CA ILE A 40 1.64 -12.13 14.11
C ILE A 40 0.86 -12.71 15.31
N PRO A 41 0.26 -11.86 16.16
CA PRO A 41 -0.53 -12.35 17.29
C PRO A 41 -1.87 -12.90 16.79
N LYS A 42 -2.36 -13.99 17.40
CA LYS A 42 -3.65 -14.59 17.04
C LYS A 42 -4.81 -13.60 17.16
N GLU A 43 -4.71 -12.65 18.09
CA GLU A 43 -5.70 -11.59 18.34
C GLU A 43 -5.92 -10.69 17.11
N LEU A 44 -4.94 -10.61 16.20
CA LEU A 44 -5.09 -9.90 14.92
C LEU A 44 -6.25 -10.48 14.08
N PHE A 45 -6.56 -11.77 14.26
CA PHE A 45 -7.61 -12.48 13.54
C PHE A 45 -8.98 -12.43 14.25
N ALA A 46 -9.15 -11.65 15.32
CA ALA A 46 -10.42 -11.54 16.05
C ALA A 46 -11.61 -11.20 15.14
N ALA A 47 -11.42 -10.28 14.19
CA ALA A 47 -12.47 -9.93 13.24
C ALA A 47 -12.84 -11.11 12.32
N HIS A 48 -11.85 -11.85 11.84
CA HIS A 48 -12.08 -13.06 11.05
C HIS A 48 -12.82 -14.12 11.88
N TRP A 49 -12.39 -14.34 13.12
CA TRP A 49 -13.03 -15.30 14.01
C TRP A 49 -14.51 -14.97 14.27
N ALA A 50 -14.87 -13.69 14.38
CA ALA A 50 -16.27 -13.29 14.48
C ALA A 50 -17.09 -13.72 13.24
N TYR A 51 -16.54 -13.58 12.02
CA TYR A 51 -17.19 -14.06 10.81
C TYR A 51 -17.32 -15.59 10.76
N VAL A 52 -16.30 -16.32 11.22
CA VAL A 52 -16.35 -17.78 11.31
C VAL A 52 -17.47 -18.21 12.27
N LEU A 53 -17.59 -17.59 13.44
CA LEU A 53 -18.66 -17.90 14.39
C LEU A 53 -20.06 -17.61 13.81
N VAL A 54 -20.21 -16.55 13.02
CA VAL A 54 -21.47 -16.26 12.31
C VAL A 54 -21.78 -17.34 11.30
N ALA A 55 -20.79 -17.77 10.52
CA ALA A 55 -20.98 -18.75 9.46
C ALA A 55 -21.19 -20.18 9.98
N GLU A 56 -20.43 -20.59 10.99
CA GLU A 56 -20.41 -21.97 11.48
C GLU A 56 -21.40 -22.22 12.61
N LYS A 57 -21.68 -21.20 13.45
CA LYS A 57 -22.59 -21.31 14.59
C LYS A 57 -23.91 -20.55 14.41
N GLU A 58 -24.15 -20.01 13.22
CA GLU A 58 -25.35 -19.22 12.87
C GLU A 58 -25.64 -18.07 13.86
N MET A 59 -24.59 -17.57 14.53
CA MET A 59 -24.72 -16.52 15.54
C MET A 59 -24.94 -15.15 14.86
N PRO A 60 -25.82 -14.26 15.36
CA PRO A 60 -25.89 -12.89 14.88
C PRO A 60 -24.53 -12.19 15.03
N PHE A 61 -24.09 -11.46 14.00
CA PHE A 61 -22.74 -10.84 13.99
C PHE A 61 -22.44 -9.99 15.22
N ARG A 62 -23.42 -9.24 15.73
CA ARG A 62 -23.25 -8.42 16.95
C ARG A 62 -22.94 -9.28 18.19
N GLU A 63 -23.52 -10.47 18.28
CA GLU A 63 -23.25 -11.41 19.37
C GLU A 63 -21.89 -12.05 19.19
N ALA A 64 -21.54 -12.49 17.98
CA ALA A 64 -20.22 -13.04 17.66
C ALA A 64 -19.10 -12.04 17.99
N TYR A 65 -19.25 -10.79 17.60
CA TYR A 65 -18.27 -9.74 17.89
C TYR A 65 -18.08 -9.51 19.40
N ARG A 66 -19.17 -9.50 20.18
CA ARG A 66 -19.11 -9.41 21.65
C ARG A 66 -18.44 -10.64 22.25
N TYR A 67 -18.81 -11.82 21.77
CA TYR A 67 -18.24 -13.10 22.22
C TYR A 67 -16.72 -13.10 22.03
N VAL A 68 -16.23 -12.78 20.84
CA VAL A 68 -14.78 -12.75 20.55
C VAL A 68 -14.04 -11.76 21.45
N LYS A 69 -14.61 -10.58 21.69
CA LYS A 69 -14.02 -9.58 22.59
C LYS A 69 -13.79 -10.15 24.00
N ASP A 70 -14.75 -10.92 24.51
CA ASP A 70 -14.69 -11.48 25.86
C ASP A 70 -13.89 -12.80 25.91
N HIS A 71 -13.64 -13.44 24.75
CA HIS A 71 -12.99 -14.76 24.63
C HIS A 71 -11.79 -14.74 23.66
N LEU A 72 -10.91 -13.74 23.76
CA LEU A 72 -9.72 -13.62 22.89
C LEU A 72 -8.81 -14.85 22.93
N SER A 73 -8.77 -15.57 24.06
CA SER A 73 -7.97 -16.78 24.21
C SER A 73 -8.44 -17.93 23.30
N GLU A 74 -9.71 -17.93 22.89
CA GLU A 74 -10.32 -18.95 22.04
C GLU A 74 -10.07 -18.73 20.54
N ILE A 75 -9.47 -17.60 20.16
CA ILE A 75 -9.15 -17.34 18.75
C ILE A 75 -8.17 -18.43 18.27
N PRO A 76 -8.51 -19.16 17.18
CA PRO A 76 -7.62 -20.15 16.60
C PRO A 76 -6.30 -19.54 16.11
N ASP A 77 -5.27 -20.37 16.03
CA ASP A 77 -4.03 -20.00 15.36
C ASP A 77 -4.20 -20.19 13.86
N PHE A 78 -4.57 -19.10 13.16
CA PHE A 78 -4.81 -19.13 11.73
C PHE A 78 -3.50 -19.05 10.93
N ASP A 79 -3.41 -19.83 9.85
CA ASP A 79 -2.38 -19.58 8.85
C ASP A 79 -2.64 -18.23 8.16
N SER A 80 -1.80 -17.26 8.48
CA SER A 80 -1.90 -15.90 7.95
C SER A 80 -1.83 -15.85 6.42
N ALA A 81 -0.99 -16.68 5.79
CA ALA A 81 -0.81 -16.67 4.34
C ALA A 81 -2.06 -17.24 3.65
N GLU A 82 -2.61 -18.32 4.19
CA GLU A 82 -3.84 -18.91 3.68
C GLU A 82 -5.01 -17.92 3.79
N LEU A 83 -5.18 -17.29 4.95
CA LEU A 83 -6.28 -16.34 5.20
C LEU A 83 -6.18 -15.12 4.29
N LEU A 84 -4.99 -14.53 4.16
CA LEU A 84 -4.76 -13.37 3.31
C LEU A 84 -4.97 -13.68 1.82
N SER A 85 -4.68 -14.91 1.37
CA SER A 85 -4.92 -15.34 -0.01
C SER A 85 -6.42 -15.46 -0.36
N LYS A 86 -7.27 -15.77 0.63
CA LYS A 86 -8.73 -15.90 0.46
C LYS A 86 -9.46 -14.56 0.36
N ALA A 87 -8.83 -13.46 0.78
CA ALA A 87 -9.37 -12.12 0.58
C ALA A 87 -9.20 -11.73 -0.89
N ILE A 88 -10.27 -11.88 -1.68
CA ILE A 88 -10.25 -11.70 -3.15
C ILE A 88 -10.95 -10.42 -3.65
N SER A 89 -11.51 -9.62 -2.75
CA SER A 89 -12.13 -8.35 -3.12
C SER A 89 -11.09 -7.38 -3.70
N GLN A 90 -11.54 -6.44 -4.53
CA GLN A 90 -10.63 -5.46 -5.14
C GLN A 90 -9.82 -4.70 -4.09
N GLY A 91 -8.49 -4.73 -4.23
CA GLY A 91 -7.55 -4.02 -3.35
C GLY A 91 -7.23 -4.76 -2.04
N SER A 92 -7.72 -5.99 -1.87
CA SER A 92 -7.37 -6.84 -0.74
C SER A 92 -6.08 -7.62 -0.99
N THR A 93 -5.59 -8.32 0.03
CA THR A 93 -4.28 -8.99 0.01
C THR A 93 -4.16 -10.12 -1.00
N GLY A 94 -5.26 -10.83 -1.32
CA GLY A 94 -5.30 -11.84 -2.38
C GLY A 94 -5.62 -11.26 -3.76
N ASN A 95 -5.93 -9.96 -3.86
CA ASN A 95 -6.26 -9.28 -5.12
C ASN A 95 -5.78 -7.81 -5.10
N LEU A 96 -4.46 -7.65 -5.13
CA LEU A 96 -3.78 -6.35 -5.03
C LEU A 96 -3.93 -5.47 -6.29
N GLN A 97 -4.31 -6.04 -7.43
CA GLN A 97 -4.44 -5.35 -8.71
C GLN A 97 -3.19 -4.56 -9.15
N LEU A 98 -2.00 -5.12 -8.89
CA LEU A 98 -0.73 -4.45 -9.16
C LEU A 98 -0.53 -4.18 -10.65
N GLU A 99 -1.13 -4.98 -11.53
CA GLU A 99 -1.12 -4.79 -12.98
C GLU A 99 -1.74 -3.45 -13.41
N ILE A 100 -2.79 -3.00 -12.72
CA ILE A 100 -3.44 -1.70 -13.00
C ILE A 100 -2.49 -0.57 -12.62
N ALA A 101 -1.90 -0.65 -11.42
CA ALA A 101 -0.94 0.34 -10.93
C ALA A 101 0.32 0.40 -11.83
N GLN A 102 0.82 -0.76 -12.27
CA GLN A 102 1.94 -0.86 -13.20
C GLN A 102 1.60 -0.27 -14.57
N LYS A 103 0.43 -0.59 -15.13
CA LYS A 103 -0.02 -0.03 -16.41
C LYS A 103 -0.11 1.49 -16.36
N ARG A 104 -0.72 2.04 -15.30
CA ARG A 104 -0.80 3.50 -15.10
C ARG A 104 0.59 4.12 -15.00
N SER A 105 1.48 3.54 -14.18
CA SER A 105 2.85 4.03 -14.03
C SER A 105 3.63 4.07 -15.35
N ARG A 106 3.44 3.07 -16.22
CA ARG A 106 4.05 3.02 -17.56
C ARG A 106 3.49 4.09 -18.50
N LEU A 107 2.18 4.32 -18.47
CA LEU A 107 1.52 5.35 -19.28
C LEU A 107 2.02 6.75 -18.88
N GLU A 108 2.04 7.07 -17.59
CA GLU A 108 2.51 8.38 -17.10
C GLU A 108 3.97 8.63 -17.48
N ARG A 109 4.83 7.59 -17.36
CA ARG A 109 6.23 7.68 -17.80
C ARG A 109 6.35 7.98 -19.30
N THR A 110 5.58 7.27 -20.12
CA THR A 110 5.61 7.44 -21.59
C THR A 110 5.13 8.84 -22.00
N TYR A 111 4.08 9.32 -21.33
CA TYR A 111 3.60 10.68 -21.50
C TYR A 111 4.68 11.69 -21.15
N TRP A 112 5.32 11.57 -19.98
CA TRP A 112 6.39 12.46 -19.54
C TRP A 112 7.59 12.46 -20.50
N ASP A 113 8.05 11.30 -20.95
CA ASP A 113 9.17 11.18 -21.89
C ASP A 113 8.86 11.90 -23.21
N THR A 114 7.61 11.85 -23.66
CA THR A 114 7.16 12.54 -24.88
C THR A 114 7.17 14.06 -24.68
N GLN A 115 6.65 14.56 -23.56
CA GLN A 115 6.65 15.99 -23.25
C GLN A 115 8.08 16.54 -23.13
N ASN A 116 8.96 15.81 -22.44
CA ASN A 116 10.35 16.20 -22.27
C ASN A 116 11.08 16.25 -23.64
N LYS A 117 10.92 15.24 -24.50
CA LYS A 117 11.49 15.26 -25.86
C LYS A 117 11.01 16.46 -26.67
N HIS A 118 9.71 16.76 -26.63
CA HIS A 118 9.14 17.91 -27.32
C HIS A 118 9.74 19.23 -26.80
N PHE A 119 9.82 19.40 -25.48
CA PHE A 119 10.42 20.56 -24.84
C PHE A 119 11.89 20.76 -25.23
N GLN A 120 12.71 19.70 -25.15
CA GLN A 120 14.13 19.74 -25.52
C GLN A 120 14.32 20.11 -27.00
N LYS A 121 13.49 19.58 -27.90
CA LYS A 121 13.52 19.95 -29.32
C LYS A 121 13.23 21.44 -29.54
N LYS A 122 12.28 22.00 -28.80
CA LYS A 122 11.95 23.44 -28.89
C LYS A 122 13.07 24.32 -28.33
N LEU A 123 13.69 23.93 -27.22
CA LEU A 123 14.86 24.63 -26.67
C LEU A 123 16.02 24.70 -27.66
N GLN A 124 16.33 23.61 -28.35
CA GLN A 124 17.40 23.59 -29.36
C GLN A 124 17.16 24.55 -30.52
N VAL A 125 15.91 24.80 -30.89
CA VAL A 125 15.56 25.77 -31.95
C VAL A 125 15.73 27.20 -31.46
N LEU A 126 15.43 27.48 -30.19
CA LEU A 126 15.50 28.82 -29.60
C LEU A 126 16.92 29.23 -29.16
N THR A 127 17.82 28.26 -29.01
CA THR A 127 19.21 28.48 -28.56
C THR A 127 20.22 28.41 -29.71
N LYS A 128 19.73 28.31 -30.96
CA LYS A 128 20.50 28.49 -32.20
C LYS A 128 20.23 29.88 -32.76
#